data_AF-A0A447QTG3-F1
#
_entry.id   AF-A0A447QTG3-F1
#
_cell.length_a   1.000
_cell.length_b   1.000
_cell.length_c   1.000
_cell.angle_alpha   90.00
_cell.angle_beta   90.00
_cell.angle_gamma   90.00
#
_symmetry.space_group_name_H-M   'P 1'
#
loop_
_entity.id
_entity.type
_entity.pdbx_description
1 polymer ?
#
loop_
_entity_poly.entity_id
_entity_poly.type
_entity_poly.pdbx_seq_one_letter_code
_entity_poly.pdbx_strand_id
1 'polypeptide(L)'
;MEEIPPEWLLELKLRPGAFPADWHWSNNDIASLLQGRLLTNSDRTRAWEREIRETPEEYEPLVTPAEAMQKIHRWWEENQQEELAKYNTRLYPEGWFDWEALRNDSDDQSSRLALLKLLYLGSCQTIGRTQEEQHRAAIEHFEDKGWWDTFVNPDAAQQWLDVMDEYLNESFDGDRYRIWLQILPLYRFSRHLDTYRELLDMSEAFLEDIGDLLRPASSSRLSGTGIGVVPELRATLGTGVNFIFRELVRNNVFTDASIHRYCFSAPERVRRLLLAMEFDEMDVKQSTASDSLLLWTFFREHLGEENATFNHCFDIPLRILTSDGKRTLRIEIFGQDPLDYV
;
A
#
# COMPACT_ATOMS: atom_id res chain seq x y z
N MET A 1 -10.82 17.54 -27.41
CA MET A 1 -10.62 18.59 -26.39
C MET A 1 -11.42 18.15 -25.19
N GLU A 2 -10.74 17.68 -24.15
CA GLU A 2 -11.40 17.44 -22.87
C GLU A 2 -11.74 18.79 -22.26
N GLU A 3 -13.03 19.06 -22.06
CA GLU A 3 -13.48 20.28 -21.41
C GLU A 3 -13.09 20.23 -19.94
N ILE A 4 -12.14 21.09 -19.56
CA ILE A 4 -11.72 21.23 -18.17
C ILE A 4 -12.91 21.86 -17.41
N PRO A 5 -13.40 21.24 -16.33
CA PRO A 5 -14.52 21.79 -15.58
C PRO A 5 -14.15 23.12 -14.93
N PRO A 6 -15.11 24.05 -14.80
CA PRO A 6 -14.87 25.38 -14.23
C PRO A 6 -14.47 25.31 -12.75
N GLU A 7 -13.58 26.21 -12.34
CA GLU A 7 -12.87 26.20 -11.05
C GLU A 7 -13.79 26.14 -9.81
N TRP A 8 -14.92 26.84 -9.84
CA TRP A 8 -15.91 26.81 -8.75
C TRP A 8 -16.47 25.40 -8.47
N LEU A 9 -16.53 24.55 -9.50
CA LEU A 9 -16.98 23.16 -9.40
C LEU A 9 -15.95 22.29 -8.65
N LEU A 10 -14.67 22.65 -8.74
CA LEU A 10 -13.57 21.97 -8.05
C LEU A 10 -13.48 22.37 -6.58
N GLU A 11 -14.08 23.49 -6.16
CA GLU A 11 -14.03 23.99 -4.78
C GLU A 11 -15.22 23.52 -3.90
N LEU A 12 -16.27 22.94 -4.51
CA LEU A 12 -17.44 22.44 -3.79
C LEU A 12 -17.11 21.24 -2.87
N LYS A 13 -17.36 21.40 -1.57
CA LYS A 13 -17.25 20.34 -0.56
C LYS A 13 -18.54 19.51 -0.52
N LEU A 14 -18.58 18.46 -1.32
CA LEU A 14 -19.73 17.57 -1.41
C LEU A 14 -19.71 16.55 -0.27
N ARG A 15 -20.51 16.79 0.77
CA ARG A 15 -20.86 15.81 1.80
C ARG A 15 -22.33 15.42 1.62
N PRO A 16 -22.77 14.22 2.05
CA PRO A 16 -24.19 13.93 2.18
C PRO A 16 -24.86 15.01 3.04
N GLY A 17 -25.85 15.71 2.47
CA GLY A 17 -26.51 16.87 3.11
C GLY A 17 -25.85 18.24 2.87
N ALA A 18 -24.80 18.34 2.05
CA ALA A 18 -24.16 19.62 1.69
C ALA A 18 -24.88 20.39 0.58
N PHE A 19 -25.85 19.77 -0.08
CA PHE A 19 -26.66 20.43 -1.09
C PHE A 19 -27.87 21.12 -0.42
N PRO A 20 -28.06 22.42 -0.63
CA PRO A 20 -29.20 23.14 -0.07
C PRO A 20 -30.52 22.53 -0.58
N ALA A 21 -31.46 22.26 0.33
CA ALA A 21 -32.74 21.61 -0.02
C ALA A 21 -33.62 22.46 -0.97
N ASP A 22 -33.36 23.76 -1.02
CA ASP A 22 -33.97 24.77 -1.88
C ASP A 22 -33.47 24.73 -3.33
N TRP A 23 -32.43 23.94 -3.64
CA TRP A 23 -31.92 23.84 -5.01
C TRP A 23 -32.77 22.92 -5.90
N HIS A 24 -33.67 22.11 -5.31
CA HIS A 24 -34.56 21.18 -6.03
C HIS A 24 -33.85 20.22 -7.00
N TRP A 25 -32.60 19.88 -6.73
CA TRP A 25 -31.83 18.95 -7.56
C TRP A 25 -32.32 17.52 -7.35
N SER A 26 -32.58 16.85 -8.46
CA SER A 26 -32.80 15.41 -8.46
C SER A 26 -31.48 14.66 -8.24
N ASN A 27 -31.56 13.38 -7.87
CA ASN A 27 -30.37 12.52 -7.82
C ASN A 27 -29.63 12.49 -9.17
N ASN A 28 -30.33 12.65 -10.29
CA ASN A 28 -29.73 12.74 -11.62
C ASN A 28 -28.94 14.05 -11.85
N ASP A 29 -29.37 15.16 -11.25
CA ASP A 29 -28.67 16.45 -11.35
C ASP A 29 -27.37 16.42 -10.53
N ILE A 30 -27.40 15.81 -9.35
CA ILE A 30 -26.23 15.59 -8.50
C ILE A 30 -25.24 14.64 -9.19
N ALA A 31 -25.72 13.54 -9.77
CA ALA A 31 -24.91 12.60 -10.54
C ALA A 31 -24.25 13.26 -11.75
N SER A 32 -24.99 14.10 -12.48
CA SER A 32 -24.47 14.86 -13.62
C SER A 32 -23.39 15.87 -13.20
N LEU A 33 -23.54 16.51 -12.04
CA LEU A 33 -22.54 17.41 -11.47
C LEU A 33 -21.24 16.66 -11.08
N LEU A 34 -21.38 15.50 -10.44
CA LEU A 34 -20.26 14.63 -10.06
C LEU A 34 -19.53 14.08 -11.30
N GLN A 35 -20.28 13.71 -12.35
CA GLN A 35 -19.72 13.31 -13.65
C GLN A 35 -18.89 14.41 -14.31
N GLY A 36 -19.27 15.68 -14.13
CA GLY A 36 -18.51 16.84 -14.64
C GLY A 36 -17.14 17.02 -13.97
N ARG A 37 -16.88 16.39 -12.82
CA ARG A 37 -15.63 16.50 -12.05
C ARG A 37 -14.62 15.38 -12.32
N LEU A 38 -15.05 14.33 -13.04
CA LEU A 38 -14.27 13.12 -13.27
C LEU A 38 -13.50 13.24 -14.60
N LEU A 39 -12.17 13.20 -14.50
CA LEU A 39 -11.26 13.52 -15.61
C LEU A 39 -11.26 12.46 -16.73
N THR A 40 -11.73 11.24 -16.48
CA THR A 40 -11.70 10.16 -17.47
C THR A 40 -13.07 9.49 -17.64
N ASN A 41 -13.36 9.01 -18.85
CA ASN A 41 -14.59 8.27 -19.15
C ASN A 41 -14.74 6.99 -18.31
N SER A 42 -13.64 6.31 -17.97
CA SER A 42 -13.68 5.13 -17.10
C SER A 42 -14.09 5.45 -15.67
N ASP A 43 -13.67 6.59 -15.13
CA ASP A 43 -14.08 7.01 -13.78
C ASP A 43 -15.54 7.43 -13.77
N ARG A 44 -16.02 8.06 -14.85
CA ARG A 44 -17.45 8.40 -15.05
C ARG A 44 -18.33 7.16 -15.12
N THR A 45 -17.91 6.14 -15.86
CA THR A 45 -18.64 4.86 -15.95
C THR A 45 -18.71 4.15 -14.61
N ARG A 46 -17.61 4.06 -13.85
CA ARG A 46 -17.61 3.41 -12.52
C ARG A 46 -18.43 4.16 -11.47
N ALA A 47 -18.42 5.50 -11.50
CA ALA A 47 -19.23 6.32 -10.60
C ALA A 47 -20.73 6.18 -10.93
N TRP A 48 -21.08 6.20 -12.21
CA TRP A 48 -22.43 5.98 -12.70
C TRP A 48 -22.95 4.57 -12.40
N GLU A 49 -22.12 3.54 -12.57
CA GLU A 49 -22.45 2.15 -12.20
C GLU A 49 -22.69 1.99 -10.70
N ARG A 50 -21.98 2.75 -9.86
CA ARG A 50 -22.19 2.79 -8.39
C ARG A 50 -23.45 3.53 -7.98
N GLU A 51 -23.85 4.59 -8.69
CA GLU A 51 -25.05 5.39 -8.37
C GLU A 51 -26.35 4.82 -8.96
N ILE A 52 -26.27 4.07 -10.06
CA ILE A 52 -27.45 3.46 -10.73
C ILE A 52 -27.78 2.07 -10.23
N ARG A 53 -26.81 1.32 -9.70
CA ARG A 53 -27.18 0.15 -8.91
C ARG A 53 -27.94 0.67 -7.71
N GLU A 54 -29.24 0.37 -7.66
CA GLU A 54 -29.98 0.33 -6.41
C GLU A 54 -29.07 -0.39 -5.42
N THR A 55 -28.55 0.34 -4.43
CA THR A 55 -27.79 -0.27 -3.34
C THR A 55 -28.71 -1.35 -2.80
N PRO A 56 -28.36 -2.65 -2.92
CA PRO A 56 -29.28 -3.70 -2.54
C PRO A 56 -29.70 -3.49 -1.08
N GLU A 57 -30.98 -3.72 -0.78
CA GLU A 57 -31.47 -3.74 0.60
C GLU A 57 -30.61 -4.74 1.37
N GLU A 58 -29.91 -4.24 2.40
CA GLU A 58 -29.09 -4.94 3.40
C GLU A 58 -28.22 -6.12 2.87
N TYR A 59 -26.90 -5.91 2.83
CA TYR A 59 -25.97 -7.00 2.53
C TYR A 59 -25.92 -8.02 3.68
N GLU A 60 -26.38 -9.23 3.41
CA GLU A 60 -26.20 -10.40 4.29
C GLU A 60 -25.15 -11.34 3.66
N PRO A 61 -24.01 -11.63 4.33
CA PRO A 61 -23.06 -12.61 3.85
C PRO A 61 -23.67 -14.03 3.76
N LEU A 62 -23.46 -14.72 2.63
CA LEU A 62 -23.95 -16.09 2.43
C LEU A 62 -23.07 -17.17 3.05
N VAL A 63 -21.89 -16.79 3.55
CA VAL A 63 -20.91 -17.67 4.18
C VAL A 63 -20.42 -17.03 5.47
N THR A 64 -20.14 -17.85 6.47
CA THR A 64 -19.56 -17.34 7.72
C THR A 64 -18.12 -16.86 7.50
N PRO A 65 -17.59 -15.98 8.38
CA PRO A 65 -16.20 -15.52 8.28
C PRO A 65 -15.20 -16.68 8.29
N ALA A 66 -15.44 -17.69 9.13
CA ALA A 66 -14.63 -18.89 9.21
C ALA A 66 -14.64 -19.69 7.89
N GLU A 67 -15.82 -19.92 7.29
CA GLU A 67 -15.94 -20.63 6.02
C GLU A 67 -15.27 -19.89 4.87
N ALA A 68 -15.46 -18.57 4.80
CA ALA A 68 -14.81 -17.71 3.81
C ALA A 68 -13.28 -17.78 3.94
N MET A 69 -12.74 -17.66 5.15
CA MET A 69 -11.30 -17.77 5.40
C MET A 69 -10.74 -19.12 4.98
N GLN A 70 -11.42 -20.21 5.31
CA GLN A 70 -11.00 -21.56 4.91
C GLN A 70 -11.02 -21.75 3.39
N LYS A 71 -12.02 -21.18 2.69
CA LYS A 71 -12.07 -21.19 1.22
C LYS A 71 -10.96 -20.34 0.59
N ILE A 72 -10.68 -19.16 1.13
CA ILE A 72 -9.58 -18.29 0.68
C ILE A 72 -8.24 -18.99 0.86
N HIS A 73 -8.03 -19.63 2.02
CA HIS A 73 -6.81 -20.39 2.30
C HIS A 73 -6.63 -21.53 1.30
N ARG A 74 -7.65 -22.35 1.09
CA ARG A 74 -7.59 -23.46 0.12
C ARG A 74 -7.29 -22.98 -1.30
N TRP A 75 -7.98 -21.93 -1.75
CA TRP A 75 -7.70 -21.33 -3.04
C TRP A 75 -6.24 -20.85 -3.13
N TRP A 76 -5.73 -20.23 -2.06
CA TRP A 76 -4.35 -19.78 -2.01
C TRP A 76 -3.36 -20.95 -2.11
N GLU A 77 -3.54 -22.02 -1.35
CA GLU A 77 -2.67 -23.20 -1.42
C GLU A 77 -2.58 -23.79 -2.83
N GLU A 78 -3.69 -23.80 -3.57
CA GLU A 78 -3.76 -24.34 -4.93
C GLU A 78 -3.16 -23.39 -5.98
N ASN A 79 -3.19 -22.07 -5.74
CA ASN A 79 -2.89 -21.05 -6.77
C ASN A 79 -1.69 -20.16 -6.43
N GLN A 80 -1.09 -20.31 -5.24
CA GLN A 80 -0.06 -19.43 -4.69
C GLN A 80 1.07 -19.18 -5.68
N GLN A 81 1.63 -20.23 -6.28
CA GLN A 81 2.80 -20.09 -7.14
C GLN A 81 2.54 -19.18 -8.34
N GLU A 82 1.43 -19.39 -9.05
CA GLU A 82 1.06 -18.62 -10.23
C GLU A 82 0.67 -17.18 -9.86
N GLU A 83 -0.16 -17.03 -8.83
CA GLU A 83 -0.67 -15.72 -8.41
C GLU A 83 0.43 -14.85 -7.79
N LEU A 84 1.39 -15.45 -7.08
CA LEU A 84 2.55 -14.75 -6.53
C LEU A 84 3.52 -14.31 -7.64
N ALA A 85 3.70 -15.12 -8.70
CA ALA A 85 4.49 -14.72 -9.86
C ALA A 85 3.88 -13.50 -10.57
N LYS A 86 2.55 -13.50 -10.78
CA LYS A 86 1.81 -12.34 -11.32
C LYS A 86 1.91 -11.12 -10.40
N TYR A 87 1.77 -11.31 -9.09
CA TYR A 87 1.92 -10.22 -8.12
C TYR A 87 3.33 -9.60 -8.15
N ASN A 88 4.37 -10.45 -8.09
CA ASN A 88 5.76 -10.01 -8.09
C ASN A 88 6.10 -9.24 -9.37
N THR A 89 5.67 -9.72 -10.54
CA THR A 89 5.92 -9.01 -11.80
C THR A 89 5.26 -7.64 -11.81
N ARG A 90 4.06 -7.47 -11.25
CA ARG A 90 3.38 -6.15 -11.14
C ARG A 90 4.10 -5.20 -10.18
N LEU A 91 4.70 -5.72 -9.12
CA LEU A 91 5.30 -4.94 -8.03
C LEU A 91 6.77 -4.57 -8.28
N TYR A 92 7.56 -5.50 -8.80
CA TYR A 92 9.01 -5.36 -8.96
C TYR A 92 9.40 -5.36 -10.44
N PRO A 93 10.34 -4.50 -10.85
CA PRO A 93 11.05 -4.70 -12.10
C PRO A 93 11.85 -6.02 -12.04
N GLU A 94 12.06 -6.63 -13.20
CA GLU A 94 12.76 -7.92 -13.30
C GLU A 94 14.23 -7.78 -12.85
N GLY A 95 14.69 -8.68 -11.98
CA GLY A 95 16.07 -8.69 -11.47
C GLY A 95 16.46 -7.48 -10.59
N TRP A 96 15.51 -6.62 -10.23
CA TRP A 96 15.80 -5.33 -9.61
C TRP A 96 16.17 -5.37 -8.13
N PHE A 97 15.68 -6.37 -7.41
CA PHE A 97 15.88 -6.50 -5.95
C PHE A 97 16.91 -7.55 -5.60
N ASP A 98 17.95 -7.13 -4.88
CA ASP A 98 18.95 -8.02 -4.31
C ASP A 98 18.60 -8.38 -2.86
N TRP A 99 17.74 -9.39 -2.70
CA TRP A 99 17.38 -9.93 -1.38
C TRP A 99 18.55 -10.64 -0.70
N GLU A 100 19.54 -11.12 -1.46
CA GLU A 100 20.71 -11.79 -0.90
C GLU A 100 21.63 -10.80 -0.21
N ALA A 101 21.86 -9.63 -0.82
CA ALA A 101 22.60 -8.54 -0.20
C ALA A 101 21.96 -8.09 1.13
N LEU A 102 20.63 -7.97 1.18
CA LEU A 102 19.93 -7.63 2.43
C LEU A 102 20.08 -8.70 3.52
N ARG A 103 20.02 -9.98 3.16
CA ARG A 103 20.17 -11.11 4.11
C ARG A 103 21.58 -11.24 4.66
N ASN A 104 22.58 -11.18 3.80
CA ASN A 104 23.96 -11.50 4.17
C ASN A 104 24.72 -10.33 4.74
N ASP A 105 24.22 -9.11 4.51
CA ASP A 105 24.88 -7.84 4.89
C ASP A 105 26.36 -7.80 4.49
N SER A 106 26.69 -8.49 3.40
CA SER A 106 28.06 -8.82 3.01
C SER A 106 28.69 -7.81 2.05
N ASP A 107 27.87 -6.99 1.42
CA ASP A 107 28.26 -5.90 0.54
C ASP A 107 27.53 -4.63 0.97
N ASP A 108 28.27 -3.71 1.60
CA ASP A 108 27.72 -2.46 2.14
C ASP A 108 26.97 -1.67 1.06
N GLN A 109 27.50 -1.60 -0.17
CA GLN A 109 26.86 -0.80 -1.22
C GLN A 109 25.59 -1.46 -1.77
N SER A 110 25.63 -2.76 -2.07
CA SER A 110 24.44 -3.48 -2.57
C SER A 110 23.35 -3.63 -1.51
N SER A 111 23.74 -3.88 -0.24
CA SER A 111 22.81 -3.94 0.91
C SER A 111 22.13 -2.60 1.12
N ARG A 112 22.89 -1.50 1.10
CA ARG A 112 22.35 -0.13 1.18
C ARG A 112 21.40 0.17 0.04
N LEU A 113 21.79 -0.14 -1.20
CA LEU A 113 20.93 0.11 -2.36
C LEU A 113 19.62 -0.68 -2.25
N ALA A 114 19.68 -1.96 -1.91
CA ALA A 114 18.51 -2.80 -1.73
C ALA A 114 17.60 -2.29 -0.59
N LEU A 115 18.17 -1.84 0.53
CA LEU A 115 17.40 -1.25 1.63
C LEU A 115 16.71 0.05 1.21
N LEU A 116 17.42 0.94 0.50
CA LEU A 116 16.85 2.19 0.01
C LEU A 116 15.68 1.94 -0.95
N LYS A 117 15.85 0.98 -1.86
CA LYS A 117 14.79 0.53 -2.79
C LYS A 117 13.56 0.01 -2.01
N LEU A 118 13.76 -0.73 -0.92
CA LEU A 118 12.68 -1.24 -0.06
C LEU A 118 11.96 -0.13 0.69
N LEU A 119 12.69 0.80 1.30
CA LEU A 119 12.11 1.96 1.99
C LEU A 119 11.31 2.84 1.03
N TYR A 120 11.82 3.07 -0.18
CA TYR A 120 11.11 3.81 -1.21
C TYR A 120 9.84 3.10 -1.69
N LEU A 121 9.90 1.78 -1.92
CA LEU A 121 8.70 1.03 -2.32
C LEU A 121 7.66 0.97 -1.19
N GLY A 122 8.11 0.93 0.07
CA GLY A 122 7.27 1.09 1.25
C GLY A 122 6.59 2.47 1.30
N SER A 123 7.32 3.55 1.02
CA SER A 123 6.73 4.90 0.98
C SER A 123 5.70 5.04 -0.14
N CYS A 124 5.94 4.38 -1.28
CA CYS A 124 4.99 4.32 -2.39
C CYS A 124 3.63 3.73 -1.98
N GLN A 125 3.57 2.81 -0.99
CA GLN A 125 2.30 2.25 -0.50
C GLN A 125 1.41 3.28 0.19
N THR A 126 1.95 4.45 0.56
CA THR A 126 1.17 5.56 1.13
C THR A 126 0.55 6.47 0.07
N ILE A 127 0.95 6.31 -1.19
CA ILE A 127 0.42 7.09 -2.31
C ILE A 127 -0.96 6.54 -2.64
N GLY A 128 -1.99 7.36 -2.48
CA GLY A 128 -3.36 6.97 -2.77
C GLY A 128 -3.66 6.91 -4.27
N ARG A 129 -4.63 6.06 -4.63
CA ARG A 129 -5.18 5.93 -6.00
C ARG A 129 -4.16 5.52 -7.07
N THR A 130 -3.16 4.74 -6.67
CA THR A 130 -2.17 4.16 -7.58
C THR A 130 -2.32 2.64 -7.70
N GLN A 131 -1.68 2.07 -8.72
CA GLN A 131 -1.52 0.63 -8.92
C GLN A 131 -0.06 0.23 -8.75
N GLU A 132 0.20 -1.04 -8.40
CA GLU A 132 1.55 -1.58 -8.26
C GLU A 132 2.41 -1.34 -9.50
N GLU A 133 1.83 -1.51 -10.69
CA GLU A 133 2.50 -1.31 -11.98
C GLU A 133 2.98 0.13 -12.19
N GLN A 134 2.30 1.11 -11.61
CA GLN A 134 2.72 2.52 -11.73
C GLN A 134 3.93 2.81 -10.83
N HIS A 135 3.99 2.20 -9.64
CA HIS A 135 5.18 2.25 -8.79
C HIS A 135 6.36 1.57 -9.49
N ARG A 136 6.13 0.38 -10.06
CA ARG A 136 7.13 -0.36 -10.85
C ARG A 136 7.65 0.47 -12.02
N ALA A 137 6.78 1.10 -12.80
CA ALA A 137 7.16 1.90 -13.96
C ALA A 137 8.00 3.15 -13.58
N ALA A 138 7.71 3.78 -12.43
CA ALA A 138 8.53 4.86 -11.91
C ALA A 138 9.94 4.37 -11.48
N ILE A 139 10.00 3.19 -10.87
CA ILE A 139 11.26 2.56 -10.48
C ILE A 139 12.11 2.19 -11.69
N GLU A 140 11.51 1.58 -12.72
CA GLU A 140 12.15 1.26 -14.00
C GLU A 140 12.73 2.52 -14.62
N HIS A 141 11.97 3.62 -14.61
CA HIS A 141 12.46 4.90 -15.10
C HIS A 141 13.68 5.41 -14.31
N PHE A 142 13.68 5.31 -12.98
CA PHE A 142 14.84 5.72 -12.17
C PHE A 142 16.08 4.85 -12.43
N GLU A 143 15.88 3.57 -12.75
CA GLU A 143 16.93 2.64 -13.13
C GLU A 143 17.49 2.97 -14.52
N ASP A 144 16.64 3.19 -15.52
CA ASP A 144 17.03 3.59 -16.88
C ASP A 144 17.83 4.90 -16.88
N LYS A 145 17.54 5.78 -15.92
CA LYS A 145 18.24 7.05 -15.70
C LYS A 145 19.53 6.93 -14.89
N GLY A 146 19.79 5.79 -14.26
CA GLY A 146 20.92 5.62 -13.34
C GLY A 146 20.80 6.44 -12.05
N TRP A 147 19.60 6.93 -11.71
CA TRP A 147 19.41 7.79 -10.53
C TRP A 147 19.58 7.06 -9.20
N TRP A 148 19.44 5.74 -9.18
CA TRP A 148 19.64 4.91 -7.99
C TRP A 148 21.06 5.03 -7.40
N ASP A 149 22.08 5.16 -8.26
CA ASP A 149 23.47 5.38 -7.83
C ASP A 149 23.66 6.74 -7.14
N THR A 150 22.91 7.75 -7.58
CA THR A 150 22.84 9.05 -6.90
C THR A 150 22.07 8.95 -5.59
N PHE A 151 20.93 8.26 -5.60
CA PHE A 151 20.06 8.18 -4.42
C PHE A 151 20.71 7.45 -3.25
N VAL A 152 21.60 6.46 -3.48
CA VAL A 152 22.31 5.78 -2.39
C VAL A 152 23.44 6.62 -1.77
N ASN A 153 23.84 7.71 -2.43
CA ASN A 153 24.90 8.62 -1.98
C ASN A 153 24.36 10.01 -1.58
N PRO A 154 24.01 10.24 -0.29
CA PRO A 154 23.43 11.50 0.15
C PRO A 154 24.43 12.67 0.15
N ASP A 155 25.73 12.40 0.14
CA ASP A 155 26.77 13.45 0.20
C ASP A 155 27.08 14.05 -1.17
N ALA A 156 26.62 13.42 -2.26
CA ALA A 156 26.79 13.89 -3.62
C ALA A 156 25.78 14.99 -4.01
N ALA A 157 25.77 16.10 -3.27
CA ALA A 157 24.76 17.17 -3.41
C ALA A 157 24.55 17.66 -4.85
N GLN A 158 25.63 17.81 -5.64
CA GLN A 158 25.51 18.23 -7.04
C GLN A 158 24.76 17.20 -7.89
N GLN A 159 25.02 15.90 -7.71
CA GLN A 159 24.31 14.85 -8.46
C GLN A 159 22.81 14.84 -8.13
N TRP A 160 22.45 15.11 -6.87
CA TRP A 160 21.03 15.27 -6.49
C TRP A 160 20.37 16.48 -7.16
N LEU A 161 21.09 17.60 -7.31
CA LEU A 161 20.60 18.75 -8.09
C LEU A 161 20.45 18.37 -9.56
N ASP A 162 21.42 17.65 -10.13
CA ASP A 162 21.40 17.23 -11.52
C ASP A 162 20.20 16.32 -11.83
N VAL A 163 19.81 15.43 -10.91
CA VAL A 163 18.57 14.62 -11.03
C VAL A 163 17.32 15.50 -11.10
N MET A 164 17.24 16.55 -10.28
CA MET A 164 16.10 17.47 -10.30
C MET A 164 16.08 18.28 -11.59
N ASP A 165 17.22 18.78 -12.04
CA ASP A 165 17.34 19.52 -13.30
C ASP A 165 16.99 18.62 -14.50
N GLU A 166 17.48 17.38 -14.53
CA GLU A 166 17.13 16.41 -15.55
C GLU A 166 15.62 16.15 -15.57
N TYR A 167 15.02 15.85 -14.42
CA TYR A 167 13.59 15.62 -14.31
C TYR A 167 12.75 16.82 -14.81
N LEU A 168 13.11 18.05 -14.40
CA LEU A 168 12.42 19.26 -14.82
C LEU A 168 12.56 19.53 -16.32
N ASN A 169 13.72 19.21 -16.90
CA ASN A 169 13.96 19.34 -18.34
C ASN A 169 13.18 18.31 -19.18
N GLU A 170 12.78 17.17 -18.62
CA GLU A 170 11.92 16.21 -19.30
C GLU A 170 10.43 16.52 -19.16
N SER A 171 10.07 17.29 -18.12
CA SER A 171 8.68 17.61 -17.79
C SER A 171 8.03 18.63 -18.74
N PHE A 172 8.77 19.17 -19.72
CA PHE A 172 8.25 20.12 -20.71
C PHE A 172 7.12 19.54 -21.60
N ASP A 173 7.06 18.21 -21.77
CA ASP A 173 5.98 17.51 -22.50
C ASP A 173 5.00 16.76 -21.56
N GLY A 174 5.07 17.04 -20.25
CA GLY A 174 4.17 16.51 -19.22
C GLY A 174 4.92 15.97 -17.99
N ASP A 175 4.34 16.19 -16.81
CA ASP A 175 4.87 15.81 -15.50
C ASP A 175 4.78 14.29 -15.25
N ARG A 176 5.51 13.48 -16.03
CA ARG A 176 5.55 12.03 -15.84
C ARG A 176 6.15 11.73 -14.46
N TYR A 177 5.56 10.81 -13.72
CA TYR A 177 6.05 10.33 -12.42
C TYR A 177 6.23 11.39 -11.31
N ARG A 178 5.63 12.59 -11.40
CA ARG A 178 5.83 13.67 -10.41
C ARG A 178 5.55 13.29 -8.97
N ILE A 179 4.49 12.52 -8.73
CA ILE A 179 4.15 12.06 -7.38
C ILE A 179 5.05 10.90 -6.91
N TRP A 180 5.83 10.29 -7.80
CA TRP A 180 6.78 9.22 -7.48
C TRP A 180 8.19 9.76 -7.27
N LEU A 181 8.57 10.91 -7.87
CA LEU A 181 9.84 11.57 -7.57
C LEU A 181 9.83 12.26 -6.18
N GLN A 182 9.76 11.42 -5.15
CA GLN A 182 9.71 11.76 -3.73
C GLN A 182 11.11 12.12 -3.23
N ILE A 183 11.70 13.21 -3.73
CA ILE A 183 13.08 13.65 -3.40
C ILE A 183 13.29 13.76 -1.89
N LEU A 184 12.34 14.34 -1.14
CA LEU A 184 12.50 14.52 0.30
C LEU A 184 12.50 13.18 1.06
N PRO A 185 11.55 12.25 0.83
CA PRO A 185 11.66 10.88 1.33
C PRO A 185 12.95 10.16 0.93
N LEU A 186 13.33 10.19 -0.36
CA LEU A 186 14.53 9.52 -0.86
C LEU A 186 15.80 10.05 -0.17
N TYR A 187 15.94 11.38 -0.09
CA TYR A 187 17.10 12.00 0.55
C TYR A 187 17.14 11.70 2.05
N ARG A 188 15.97 11.70 2.72
CA ARG A 188 15.87 11.29 4.14
C ARG A 188 16.33 9.85 4.34
N PHE A 189 15.82 8.91 3.53
CA PHE A 189 16.21 7.51 3.60
C PHE A 189 17.70 7.35 3.36
N SER A 190 18.22 7.95 2.29
CA SER A 190 19.64 7.94 1.94
C SER A 190 20.54 8.45 3.08
N ARG A 191 20.18 9.59 3.68
CA ARG A 191 20.96 10.24 4.73
C ARG A 191 21.04 9.46 6.04
N HIS A 192 20.00 8.68 6.34
CA HIS A 192 19.85 7.98 7.62
C HIS A 192 19.75 6.46 7.43
N LEU A 193 20.24 5.95 6.30
CA LEU A 193 19.99 4.58 5.84
C LEU A 193 20.49 3.53 6.83
N ASP A 194 21.70 3.72 7.36
CA ASP A 194 22.30 2.82 8.34
C ASP A 194 21.49 2.78 9.63
N THR A 195 21.03 3.93 10.11
CA THR A 195 20.21 3.98 11.32
C THR A 195 18.81 3.41 11.09
N TYR A 196 18.27 3.51 9.88
CA TYR A 196 17.04 2.82 9.51
C TYR A 196 17.24 1.31 9.44
N ARG A 197 18.40 0.82 8.99
CA ARG A 197 18.77 -0.60 9.04
C ARG A 197 18.80 -1.10 10.48
N GLU A 198 19.56 -0.45 11.34
CA GLU A 198 19.65 -0.79 12.77
C GLU A 198 18.27 -0.81 13.45
N LEU A 199 17.43 0.17 13.12
CA LEU A 199 16.07 0.27 13.65
C LEU A 199 15.16 -0.89 13.18
N LEU A 200 15.29 -1.33 11.93
CA LEU A 200 14.58 -2.51 11.42
C LEU A 200 15.07 -3.80 12.09
N ASP A 201 16.39 -3.99 12.18
CA ASP A 201 16.99 -5.19 12.80
C ASP A 201 16.62 -5.28 14.30
N MET A 202 16.62 -4.16 15.02
CA MET A 202 16.12 -4.10 16.39
C MET A 202 14.63 -4.42 16.50
N SER A 203 13.85 -4.05 15.49
CA SER A 203 12.42 -4.35 15.46
C SER A 203 12.18 -5.85 15.39
N GLU A 204 12.95 -6.57 14.57
CA GLU A 204 12.85 -8.03 14.51
C GLU A 204 13.06 -8.68 15.88
N ALA A 205 14.04 -8.20 16.64
CA ALA A 205 14.38 -8.79 17.93
C ALA A 205 13.42 -8.43 19.08
N PHE A 206 12.85 -7.21 19.10
CA PHE A 206 12.17 -6.68 20.29
C PHE A 206 10.94 -5.79 20.05
N LEU A 207 10.35 -5.76 18.84
CA LEU A 207 9.25 -4.83 18.55
C LEU A 207 7.95 -5.16 19.30
N GLU A 208 7.67 -4.41 20.37
CA GLU A 208 6.40 -4.49 21.09
C GLU A 208 5.32 -3.56 20.51
N ASP A 209 5.69 -2.39 19.97
CA ASP A 209 4.77 -1.46 19.31
C ASP A 209 5.39 -0.93 18.01
N ILE A 210 4.71 -1.15 16.89
CA ILE A 210 5.12 -0.63 15.57
C ILE A 210 5.19 0.92 15.54
N GLY A 211 4.52 1.59 16.48
CA GLY A 211 4.64 3.02 16.71
C GLY A 211 6.07 3.46 17.08
N ASP A 212 6.83 2.63 17.79
CA ASP A 212 8.23 2.92 18.17
C ASP A 212 9.13 3.02 16.94
N LEU A 213 8.88 2.19 15.92
CA LEU A 213 9.57 2.22 14.63
C LEU A 213 9.21 3.47 13.82
N LEU A 214 7.93 3.85 13.82
CA LEU A 214 7.45 5.01 13.05
C LEU A 214 7.84 6.35 13.67
N ARG A 215 8.08 6.40 14.99
CA ARG A 215 8.35 7.61 15.76
C ARG A 215 9.52 7.42 16.74
N PRO A 216 10.71 7.09 16.24
CA PRO A 216 11.84 6.68 17.08
C PRO A 216 12.25 7.75 18.10
N ALA A 217 12.23 9.02 17.70
CA ALA A 217 12.56 10.15 18.58
C ALA A 217 11.62 10.32 19.78
N SER A 218 10.38 9.80 19.69
CA SER A 218 9.39 9.87 20.77
C SER A 218 9.30 8.58 21.59
N SER A 219 10.02 7.53 21.19
CA SER A 219 9.98 6.24 21.87
C SER A 219 10.85 6.24 23.12
N SER A 220 10.24 5.97 24.27
CA SER A 220 10.98 5.78 25.52
C SER A 220 11.87 4.53 25.51
N ARG A 221 11.53 3.54 24.67
CA ARG A 221 12.28 2.28 24.52
C ARG A 221 13.55 2.43 23.71
N LEU A 222 13.56 3.37 22.76
CA LEU A 222 14.73 3.70 21.96
C LEU A 222 15.59 4.81 22.61
N SER A 223 15.22 5.25 23.81
CA SER A 223 16.02 6.20 24.58
C SER A 223 17.35 5.55 25.00
N GLY A 224 18.46 6.24 24.71
CA GLY A 224 19.81 5.76 25.05
C GLY A 224 20.43 4.76 24.07
N THR A 225 19.72 4.35 23.01
CA THR A 225 20.27 3.44 21.97
C THR A 225 21.05 4.17 20.88
N GLY A 226 20.99 5.51 20.85
CA GLY A 226 21.54 6.35 19.77
C GLY A 226 20.59 6.57 18.59
N ILE A 227 19.53 5.76 18.47
CA ILE A 227 18.54 5.82 17.38
C ILE A 227 17.50 6.95 17.57
N GLY A 228 17.37 7.50 18.78
CA GLY A 228 16.42 8.57 19.09
C GLY A 228 16.60 9.90 18.33
N VAL A 229 17.62 10.04 17.48
CA VAL A 229 17.90 11.25 16.69
C VAL A 229 17.42 11.13 15.23
N VAL A 230 16.87 9.98 14.84
CA VAL A 230 16.44 9.72 13.46
C VAL A 230 15.10 10.42 13.15
N PRO A 231 14.94 11.00 11.94
CA PRO A 231 13.66 11.60 11.54
C PRO A 231 12.50 10.59 11.56
N GLU A 232 11.33 11.07 12.00
CA GLU A 232 10.11 10.25 12.04
C GLU A 232 9.75 9.69 10.66
N LEU A 233 9.28 8.44 10.68
CA LEU A 233 8.86 7.69 9.50
C LEU A 233 7.34 7.69 9.31
N ARG A 234 6.56 8.09 10.32
CA ARG A 234 5.08 8.05 10.26
C ARG A 234 4.49 8.70 9.01
N ALA A 235 4.97 9.89 8.64
CA ALA A 235 4.45 10.61 7.47
C ALA A 235 4.95 10.04 6.14
N THR A 236 6.06 9.32 6.13
CA THR A 236 6.69 8.80 4.92
C THR A 236 6.28 7.35 4.62
N LEU A 237 6.24 6.52 5.66
CA LEU A 237 5.95 5.09 5.53
C LEU A 237 4.53 4.75 5.93
N GLY A 238 3.91 5.40 6.92
CA GLY A 238 2.54 5.09 7.34
C GLY A 238 2.30 3.58 7.49
N THR A 239 1.30 3.06 6.75
CA THR A 239 0.98 1.61 6.62
C THR A 239 1.90 0.82 5.69
N GLY A 240 2.73 1.52 4.91
CA GLY A 240 3.79 0.93 4.08
C GLY A 240 4.91 0.26 4.89
N VAL A 241 4.97 0.51 6.20
CA VAL A 241 5.86 -0.23 7.09
C VAL A 241 5.46 -1.70 7.25
N ASN A 242 4.16 -2.00 7.24
CA ASN A 242 3.67 -3.38 7.25
C ASN A 242 4.02 -4.10 5.95
N PHE A 243 3.98 -3.37 4.82
CA PHE A 243 4.49 -3.87 3.54
C PHE A 243 5.97 -4.24 3.65
N ILE A 244 6.81 -3.38 4.24
CA ILE A 244 8.25 -3.65 4.41
C ILE A 244 8.45 -4.93 5.22
N PHE A 245 7.80 -5.07 6.38
CA PHE A 245 7.90 -6.28 7.20
C PHE A 245 7.41 -7.53 6.48
N ARG A 246 6.29 -7.42 5.75
CA ARG A 246 5.80 -8.52 4.92
C ARG A 246 6.87 -9.00 3.95
N GLU A 247 7.50 -8.08 3.23
CA GLU A 247 8.52 -8.45 2.24
C GLU A 247 9.82 -8.95 2.87
N LEU A 248 10.23 -8.42 4.02
CA LEU A 248 11.39 -8.92 4.77
C LEU A 248 11.18 -10.37 5.23
N VAL A 249 9.99 -10.70 5.77
CA VAL A 249 9.67 -12.08 6.15
C VAL A 249 9.56 -12.98 4.93
N ARG A 250 8.83 -12.56 3.89
CA ARG A 250 8.59 -13.37 2.68
C ARG A 250 9.87 -13.75 1.93
N ASN A 251 10.91 -12.90 2.05
CA ASN A 251 12.22 -13.13 1.44
C ASN A 251 13.28 -13.65 2.42
N ASN A 252 12.87 -14.11 3.62
CA ASN A 252 13.73 -14.67 4.66
C ASN A 252 14.86 -13.72 5.11
N VAL A 253 14.64 -12.41 5.05
CA VAL A 253 15.51 -11.42 5.73
C VAL A 253 15.17 -11.43 7.21
N PHE A 254 13.88 -11.38 7.52
CA PHE A 254 13.39 -11.64 8.87
C PHE A 254 12.90 -13.08 8.98
N THR A 255 13.23 -13.72 10.10
CA THR A 255 12.92 -15.10 10.43
C THR A 255 12.19 -15.23 11.78
N ASP A 256 12.18 -14.19 12.61
CA ASP A 256 11.46 -14.21 13.88
C ASP A 256 9.93 -14.14 13.66
N ALA A 257 9.23 -15.18 14.10
CA ALA A 257 7.78 -15.30 13.96
C ALA A 257 7.00 -14.21 14.73
N SER A 258 7.62 -13.57 15.73
CA SER A 258 7.00 -12.48 16.49
C SER A 258 6.66 -11.28 15.61
N ILE A 259 7.36 -11.09 14.48
CA ILE A 259 7.08 -10.03 13.50
C ILE A 259 5.83 -10.28 12.66
N HIS A 260 5.37 -11.54 12.53
CA HIS A 260 4.23 -11.88 11.66
C HIS A 260 2.97 -11.03 11.93
N ARG A 261 2.76 -10.64 13.19
CA ARG A 261 1.63 -9.77 13.61
C ARG A 261 1.63 -8.38 12.98
N TYR A 262 2.75 -7.95 12.38
CA TYR A 262 2.93 -6.64 11.77
C TYR A 262 3.02 -6.70 10.23
N CYS A 263 2.84 -7.86 9.61
CA CYS A 263 3.03 -8.05 8.16
C CYS A 263 1.76 -7.83 7.31
N PHE A 264 0.67 -7.31 7.88
CA PHE A 264 -0.58 -7.04 7.14
C PHE A 264 -0.73 -5.54 6.89
N SER A 265 -0.77 -5.13 5.61
CA SER A 265 -0.86 -3.72 5.21
C SER A 265 -2.29 -3.26 4.96
N ALA A 266 -3.19 -4.18 4.60
CA ALA A 266 -4.64 -3.99 4.44
C ALA A 266 -5.05 -2.67 3.77
N PRO A 267 -4.77 -2.52 2.46
CA PRO A 267 -5.29 -1.40 1.69
C PRO A 267 -6.82 -1.34 1.75
N GLU A 268 -7.40 -0.17 1.42
CA GLU A 268 -8.86 0.07 1.55
C GLU A 268 -9.73 -1.04 0.96
N ARG A 269 -9.37 -1.58 -0.20
CA ARG A 269 -10.14 -2.67 -0.83
C ARG A 269 -10.17 -3.95 0.01
N VAL A 270 -9.06 -4.27 0.68
CA VAL A 270 -8.98 -5.41 1.60
C VAL A 270 -9.83 -5.13 2.84
N ARG A 271 -9.79 -3.92 3.38
CA ARG A 271 -10.64 -3.53 4.52
C ARG A 271 -12.14 -3.58 4.18
N ARG A 272 -12.53 -3.17 2.97
CA ARG A 272 -13.91 -3.33 2.47
C ARG A 272 -14.32 -4.80 2.37
N LEU A 273 -13.43 -5.66 1.86
CA LEU A 273 -13.70 -7.10 1.82
C LEU A 273 -13.91 -7.67 3.24
N LEU A 274 -13.07 -7.27 4.20
CA LEU A 274 -13.19 -7.71 5.59
C LEU A 274 -14.47 -7.19 6.26
N LEU A 275 -14.87 -5.95 5.99
CA LEU A 275 -16.17 -5.41 6.44
C LEU A 275 -17.33 -6.24 5.87
N ALA A 276 -17.26 -6.62 4.59
CA ALA A 276 -18.23 -7.51 3.96
C ALA A 276 -18.15 -8.97 4.45
N MET A 277 -17.20 -9.27 5.34
CA MET A 277 -17.11 -10.52 6.09
C MET A 277 -17.46 -10.31 7.57
N GLU A 278 -18.20 -9.24 7.89
CA GLU A 278 -18.64 -8.90 9.26
C GLU A 278 -17.49 -8.63 10.23
N PHE A 279 -16.31 -8.24 9.72
CA PHE A 279 -15.20 -7.80 10.56
C PHE A 279 -15.26 -6.28 10.80
N ASP A 280 -16.15 -5.88 11.70
CA ASP A 280 -16.50 -4.48 11.96
C ASP A 280 -15.45 -3.68 12.78
N GLU A 281 -14.45 -4.35 13.35
CA GLU A 281 -13.39 -3.70 14.12
C GLU A 281 -12.47 -2.83 13.24
N MET A 282 -12.49 -3.05 11.92
CA MET A 282 -11.66 -2.33 10.96
C MET A 282 -12.34 -1.07 10.45
N ASP A 283 -11.72 0.09 10.69
CA ASP A 283 -12.11 1.33 10.02
C ASP A 283 -11.76 1.23 8.52
N VAL A 284 -12.73 1.43 7.63
CA VAL A 284 -12.54 1.42 6.16
C VAL A 284 -12.00 2.74 5.62
N LYS A 285 -12.20 3.86 6.32
CA LYS A 285 -11.79 5.20 5.87
C LYS A 285 -10.39 5.57 6.34
N GLN A 286 -9.98 5.09 7.51
CA GLN A 286 -8.65 5.37 8.07
C GLN A 286 -7.94 4.05 8.34
N SER A 287 -6.63 4.02 8.09
CA SER A 287 -5.81 2.88 8.46
C SER A 287 -4.52 3.33 9.12
N THR A 288 -4.06 2.53 10.08
CA THR A 288 -2.81 2.71 10.79
C THR A 288 -1.97 1.44 10.69
N ALA A 289 -0.66 1.57 10.89
CA ALA A 289 0.23 0.42 10.85
C ALA A 289 -0.09 -0.63 11.95
N SER A 290 -0.72 -0.20 13.04
CA SER A 290 -1.14 -1.05 14.15
C SER A 290 -2.37 -1.91 13.81
N ASP A 291 -3.13 -1.58 12.76
CA ASP A 291 -4.29 -2.38 12.33
C ASP A 291 -3.89 -3.80 11.93
N SER A 292 -2.61 -4.01 11.58
CA SER A 292 -2.04 -5.34 11.36
C SER A 292 -2.25 -6.30 12.54
N LEU A 293 -2.35 -5.79 13.77
CA LEU A 293 -2.60 -6.59 14.97
C LEU A 293 -4.04 -7.14 15.02
N LEU A 294 -5.01 -6.34 14.56
CA LEU A 294 -6.42 -6.78 14.44
C LEU A 294 -6.52 -7.89 13.40
N LEU A 295 -5.87 -7.69 12.26
CA LEU A 295 -5.80 -8.67 11.18
C LEU A 295 -5.15 -9.98 11.61
N TRP A 296 -4.00 -9.90 12.27
CA TRP A 296 -3.32 -11.06 12.84
C TRP A 296 -4.23 -11.85 13.78
N THR A 297 -4.95 -11.16 14.67
CA THR A 297 -5.88 -11.79 15.61
C THR A 297 -7.02 -12.50 14.86
N PHE A 298 -7.65 -11.80 13.90
CA PHE A 298 -8.71 -12.34 13.05
C PHE A 298 -8.29 -13.58 12.26
N PHE A 299 -7.15 -13.53 11.56
CA PHE A 299 -6.67 -14.68 10.78
C PHE A 299 -6.27 -15.85 11.66
N ARG A 300 -5.64 -15.61 12.82
CA ARG A 300 -5.30 -16.68 13.76
C ARG A 300 -6.53 -17.36 14.33
N GLU A 301 -7.58 -16.61 14.64
CA GLU A 301 -8.82 -17.18 15.17
C GLU A 301 -9.49 -18.11 14.16
N HIS A 302 -9.48 -17.77 12.87
CA HIS A 302 -10.18 -18.55 11.84
C HIS A 302 -9.34 -19.61 11.12
N LEU A 303 -8.02 -19.43 11.04
CA LEU A 303 -7.12 -20.32 10.30
C LEU A 303 -6.12 -21.07 11.19
N GLY A 304 -5.91 -20.60 12.43
CA GLY A 304 -4.80 -21.05 13.27
C GLY A 304 -3.50 -20.31 12.95
N GLU A 305 -2.51 -20.44 13.84
CA GLU A 305 -1.25 -19.67 13.78
C GLU A 305 -0.39 -19.95 12.55
N GLU A 306 -0.30 -21.22 12.14
CA GLU A 306 0.47 -21.65 10.96
C GLU A 306 -0.10 -21.04 9.67
N ASN A 307 -1.41 -21.22 9.48
CA ASN A 307 -2.11 -20.85 8.25
C ASN A 307 -2.43 -19.34 8.17
N ALA A 308 -2.45 -18.62 9.29
CA ALA A 308 -2.71 -17.18 9.33
C ALA A 308 -1.70 -16.35 8.53
N THR A 309 -0.51 -16.91 8.26
CA THR A 309 0.53 -16.25 7.46
C THR A 309 0.33 -16.41 5.95
N PHE A 310 -0.58 -17.28 5.50
CA PHE A 310 -0.74 -17.65 4.09
C PHE A 310 0.59 -18.02 3.43
N ASN A 311 1.37 -18.90 4.06
CA ASN A 311 2.73 -19.25 3.63
C ASN A 311 3.63 -18.00 3.49
N HIS A 312 3.68 -17.19 4.55
CA HIS A 312 4.42 -15.92 4.63
C HIS A 312 4.02 -14.86 3.57
N CYS A 313 2.83 -14.97 2.97
CA CYS A 313 2.30 -14.01 2.00
C CYS A 313 1.24 -13.06 2.58
N PHE A 314 0.77 -13.33 3.80
CA PHE A 314 -0.06 -12.45 4.62
C PHE A 314 -1.30 -11.91 3.88
N ASP A 315 -1.37 -10.61 3.61
CA ASP A 315 -2.52 -9.97 2.97
C ASP A 315 -2.52 -10.05 1.43
N ILE A 316 -1.48 -10.61 0.80
CA ILE A 316 -1.40 -10.77 -0.66
C ILE A 316 -2.61 -11.51 -1.26
N PRO A 317 -3.09 -12.64 -0.71
CA PRO A 317 -4.25 -13.36 -1.26
C PRO A 317 -5.49 -12.45 -1.32
N LEU A 318 -5.71 -11.64 -0.28
CA LEU A 318 -6.84 -10.70 -0.20
C LEU A 318 -6.66 -9.53 -1.17
N ARG A 319 -5.44 -9.02 -1.33
CA ARG A 319 -5.14 -7.99 -2.34
C ARG A 319 -5.44 -8.48 -3.74
N ILE A 320 -5.11 -9.73 -4.03
CA ILE A 320 -5.41 -10.36 -5.31
C ILE A 320 -6.92 -10.53 -5.46
N LEU A 321 -7.61 -11.10 -4.47
CA LEU A 321 -9.07 -11.28 -4.49
C LEU A 321 -9.84 -9.98 -4.71
N THR A 322 -9.31 -8.84 -4.25
CA THR A 322 -9.94 -7.52 -4.38
C THR A 322 -9.56 -6.76 -5.67
N SER A 323 -8.79 -7.40 -6.57
CA SER A 323 -8.50 -6.85 -7.89
C SER A 323 -9.69 -6.98 -8.85
N ASP A 324 -9.75 -6.10 -9.85
CA ASP A 324 -10.92 -5.93 -10.74
C ASP A 324 -11.23 -7.21 -11.54
N GLY A 325 -10.23 -8.06 -11.81
CA GLY A 325 -10.38 -9.31 -12.56
C GLY A 325 -10.82 -10.54 -11.76
N LYS A 326 -11.02 -10.42 -10.43
CA LYS A 326 -11.29 -11.58 -9.56
C LYS A 326 -12.74 -11.73 -9.10
N ARG A 327 -13.69 -11.06 -9.78
CA ARG A 327 -15.13 -11.14 -9.45
C ARG A 327 -15.68 -12.57 -9.44
N THR A 328 -15.38 -13.36 -10.46
CA THR A 328 -15.84 -14.77 -10.54
C THR A 328 -15.34 -15.58 -9.35
N LEU A 329 -14.08 -15.40 -8.96
CA LEU A 329 -13.48 -16.08 -7.82
C LEU A 329 -14.12 -15.64 -6.50
N ARG A 330 -14.42 -14.34 -6.34
CA ARG A 330 -15.17 -13.86 -5.17
C ARG A 330 -16.55 -14.52 -5.08
N ILE A 331 -17.29 -14.60 -6.19
CA ILE A 331 -18.60 -15.29 -6.22
C ILE A 331 -18.45 -16.78 -5.86
N GLU A 332 -17.40 -17.45 -6.32
CA GLU A 332 -17.14 -18.85 -5.96
C GLU A 332 -16.88 -19.05 -4.45
N ILE A 333 -16.09 -18.16 -3.85
CA ILE A 333 -15.73 -18.21 -2.44
C ILE A 333 -16.95 -17.83 -1.56
N PHE A 334 -17.59 -16.70 -1.86
CA PHE A 334 -18.59 -16.08 -1.01
C PHE A 334 -20.04 -16.38 -1.41
N GLY A 335 -20.28 -17.04 -2.55
CA GLY A 335 -21.61 -17.24 -3.13
C GLY A 335 -22.15 -16.03 -3.90
N GLN A 336 -21.63 -14.83 -3.61
CA GLN A 336 -21.92 -13.55 -4.26
C GLN A 336 -20.66 -12.69 -4.29
N ASP A 337 -20.66 -11.55 -4.99
CA ASP A 337 -19.52 -10.63 -4.92
C ASP A 337 -19.71 -9.68 -3.73
N PRO A 338 -18.96 -9.84 -2.61
CA PRO A 338 -19.10 -8.96 -1.45
C PRO A 338 -18.82 -7.49 -1.79
N LEU A 339 -17.95 -7.22 -2.78
CA LEU A 339 -17.57 -5.86 -3.14
C LEU A 339 -18.65 -5.10 -3.93
N ASP A 340 -19.70 -5.79 -4.36
CA ASP A 340 -20.86 -5.16 -5.00
C ASP A 340 -21.70 -4.35 -3.98
N TYR A 341 -21.44 -4.51 -2.67
CA TYR A 341 -22.27 -4.01 -1.58
C TYR A 341 -21.56 -3.06 -0.58
N VAL A 342 -20.24 -2.84 -0.72
CA VAL A 342 -19.41 -2.03 0.22
C VAL A 342 -18.68 -0.85 -0.38
#